data_AF-A0A212LPF0-F1
#
_entry.id   AF-A0A212LPF0-F1
#
_cell.length_a   1.000
_cell.length_b   1.000
_cell.length_c   1.000
_cell.angle_alpha   90.00
_cell.angle_beta   90.00
_cell.angle_gamma   90.00
#
_symmetry.space_group_name_H-M   'P 1'
#
loop_
_entity.id
_entity.type
_entity.pdbx_description
1 polymer ?
#
loop_
_entity_poly.entity_id
_entity_poly.type
_entity_poly.pdbx_seq_one_letter_code
_entity_poly.pdbx_strand_id
1 'polypeptide(L)'
;MLDTDAIWANRLAAYPDRFDEPDLAGEAVDVPAHVELIGRAGVLIGGIDCVVTMEHDGDDWEIAAVAYRSEFGGPGHDFDAPRLRSRPPDGTLADLAEREILRLVDGQYNALADAATAEARAA
;
A
#
# COMPACT_ATOMS: atom_id res chain seq x y z
N MET A 1 0.20 -16.75 8.86
CA MET A 1 0.35 -15.92 10.06
C MET A 1 0.90 -14.61 9.53
N LEU A 2 -0.04 -13.74 9.18
CA LEU A 2 0.05 -12.74 8.12
C LEU A 2 0.06 -11.36 8.75
N ASP A 3 1.02 -10.52 8.37
CA ASP A 3 1.02 -9.04 8.35
C ASP A 3 0.61 -8.22 9.59
N THR A 4 -0.03 -8.80 10.60
CA THR A 4 -0.47 -8.05 11.78
C THR A 4 0.71 -7.53 12.57
N ASP A 5 1.84 -8.25 12.60
CA ASP A 5 3.04 -7.83 13.35
C ASP A 5 3.73 -6.62 12.70
N ALA A 6 3.74 -6.52 11.37
CA ALA A 6 4.33 -5.39 10.65
C ALA A 6 3.44 -4.14 10.75
N ILE A 7 2.12 -4.32 10.65
CA ILE A 7 1.14 -3.26 10.85
C ILE A 7 1.09 -2.83 12.32
N TRP A 8 1.32 -3.74 13.27
CA TRP A 8 1.45 -3.45 14.70
C TRP A 8 2.72 -2.66 15.02
N ALA A 9 3.87 -3.01 14.42
CA ALA A 9 5.11 -2.25 14.55
C ALA A 9 4.98 -0.83 13.98
N ASN A 10 4.25 -0.69 12.89
CA ASN A 10 3.89 0.59 12.28
C ASN A 10 3.00 1.44 13.21
N ARG A 11 2.01 0.81 13.83
CA ARG A 11 1.09 1.44 14.77
C ARG A 11 1.74 1.95 16.05
N LEU A 12 2.67 1.16 16.59
CA LEU A 12 3.49 1.50 17.73
C LEU A 12 4.15 2.88 17.46
N ALA A 13 4.82 3.04 16.31
CA ALA A 13 5.56 4.26 15.99
C ALA A 13 4.67 5.53 15.88
N ALA A 14 3.40 5.38 15.47
CA ALA A 14 2.44 6.47 15.35
C ALA A 14 1.80 6.94 16.70
N TYR A 15 2.07 6.25 17.82
CA TYR A 15 1.54 6.60 19.17
C TYR A 15 2.65 6.69 20.24
N PRO A 16 3.46 7.76 20.25
CA PRO A 16 4.68 7.86 21.08
C PRO A 16 4.43 7.92 22.60
N ASP A 17 3.21 8.18 23.04
CA ASP A 17 2.93 8.40 24.47
C ASP A 17 2.80 7.11 25.31
N ARG A 18 2.95 5.92 24.69
CA ARG A 18 2.70 4.64 25.40
C ARG A 18 3.85 3.64 25.46
N PHE A 19 4.92 3.76 24.68
CA PHE A 19 6.05 2.82 24.75
C PHE A 19 7.38 3.49 24.32
N ASP A 20 8.47 3.19 25.04
CA ASP A 20 9.85 3.52 24.62
C ASP A 20 10.18 2.66 23.37
N GLU A 21 9.81 3.14 22.20
CA GLU A 21 9.90 2.38 20.97
C GLU A 21 11.16 2.68 20.14
N PRO A 22 11.57 1.74 19.27
CA PRO A 22 12.66 1.98 18.32
C PRO A 22 12.27 3.11 17.35
N ASP A 23 13.21 4.02 17.10
CA ASP A 23 13.12 4.98 16.00
C ASP A 23 13.08 4.23 14.66
N LEU A 24 11.94 4.25 13.98
CA LEU A 24 11.71 3.59 12.69
C LEU A 24 11.96 4.54 11.51
N ALA A 25 12.39 5.78 11.72
CA ALA A 25 12.59 6.73 10.64
C ALA A 25 13.61 6.21 9.60
N GLY A 26 13.18 6.15 8.34
CA GLY A 26 13.99 5.61 7.24
C GLY A 26 13.97 4.08 7.11
N GLU A 27 13.18 3.37 7.92
CA GLU A 27 12.92 1.95 7.72
C GLU A 27 11.99 1.72 6.52
N ALA A 28 12.17 0.57 5.87
CA ALA A 28 11.39 0.15 4.72
C ALA A 28 10.93 -1.31 4.85
N VAL A 29 9.70 -1.60 4.44
CA VAL A 29 9.12 -2.96 4.46
C VAL A 29 8.37 -3.24 3.18
N ASP A 30 8.48 -4.48 2.70
CA ASP A 30 7.74 -4.99 1.56
C ASP A 30 6.51 -5.79 2.04
N VAL A 31 5.32 -5.33 1.68
CA VAL A 31 4.04 -5.91 2.08
C VAL A 31 3.36 -6.55 0.86
N PRO A 32 3.12 -7.87 0.86
CA PRO A 32 2.34 -8.52 -0.19
C PRO A 32 0.88 -8.03 -0.16
N ALA A 33 0.35 -7.66 -1.32
CA ALA A 33 -1.05 -7.23 -1.47
C ALA A 33 -1.69 -7.87 -2.69
N HIS A 34 -3.02 -7.92 -2.69
CA HIS A 34 -3.80 -8.39 -3.83
C HIS A 34 -4.94 -7.42 -4.11
N VAL A 35 -5.06 -6.99 -5.37
CA VAL A 35 -6.12 -6.07 -5.81
C VAL A 35 -6.85 -6.64 -7.03
N GLU A 36 -8.17 -6.45 -7.07
CA GLU A 36 -8.98 -6.84 -8.24
C GLU A 36 -9.28 -5.61 -9.09
N LEU A 37 -8.83 -5.62 -10.34
CA LEU A 37 -9.15 -4.55 -11.29
C LEU A 37 -10.51 -4.79 -11.93
N ILE A 38 -11.50 -3.97 -11.53
CA ILE A 38 -12.85 -4.00 -12.10
C ILE A 38 -12.94 -2.92 -13.19
N GLY A 39 -12.97 -3.34 -14.45
CA GLY A 39 -13.21 -2.45 -15.58
C GLY A 39 -14.62 -1.86 -15.56
N ARG A 40 -14.78 -0.63 -16.08
CA ARG A 40 -16.10 -0.05 -16.34
C ARG A 40 -16.87 -0.94 -17.33
N ALA A 41 -18.18 -1.12 -17.06
CA ALA A 41 -19.10 -2.03 -17.75
C ALA A 41 -18.95 -3.54 -17.43
N GLY A 42 -18.35 -3.90 -16.29
CA GLY A 42 -18.35 -5.29 -15.79
C GLY A 42 -17.32 -6.20 -16.45
N VAL A 43 -16.30 -5.63 -17.09
CA VAL A 43 -15.13 -6.38 -17.57
C VAL A 43 -14.17 -6.53 -16.39
N LEU A 44 -14.12 -7.72 -15.79
CA LEU A 44 -13.12 -8.04 -14.77
C LEU A 44 -11.76 -8.19 -15.47
N ILE A 45 -10.80 -7.32 -15.14
CA ILE A 45 -9.45 -7.34 -15.73
C ILE A 45 -8.56 -8.35 -15.02
N GLY A 46 -9.00 -8.87 -13.86
CA GLY A 46 -8.34 -9.93 -13.09
C GLY A 46 -7.80 -9.43 -11.75
N GLY A 47 -7.35 -10.40 -10.95
CA GLY A 47 -6.54 -10.19 -9.77
C GLY A 47 -5.10 -9.81 -10.13
N ILE A 48 -4.55 -8.87 -9.37
CA ILE A 48 -3.18 -8.40 -9.49
C ILE A 48 -2.49 -8.62 -8.16
N ASP A 49 -1.48 -9.49 -8.16
CA ASP A 49 -0.59 -9.65 -7.03
C ASP A 49 0.44 -8.53 -7.04
N CYS A 50 0.57 -7.87 -5.89
CA CYS A 50 1.43 -6.73 -5.68
C CYS A 50 2.41 -7.00 -4.52
N VAL A 51 3.57 -6.36 -4.58
CA VAL A 51 4.45 -6.11 -3.45
C VAL A 51 4.51 -4.59 -3.28
N VAL A 52 4.07 -4.13 -2.12
CA VAL A 52 3.98 -2.71 -1.78
C VAL A 52 5.16 -2.39 -0.87
N THR A 53 6.06 -1.56 -1.34
CA THR A 53 7.16 -1.05 -0.51
C THR A 53 6.64 0.15 0.26
N MET A 54 6.69 0.04 1.57
CA MET A 54 6.34 1.10 2.51
C MET A 54 7.60 1.64 3.16
N GLU A 55 7.69 2.95 3.34
CA GLU A 55 8.78 3.63 4.03
C GLU A 55 8.22 4.45 5.20
N HIS A 56 8.91 4.47 6.34
CA HIS A 56 8.53 5.30 7.47
C HIS A 56 9.20 6.67 7.39
N ASP A 57 8.42 7.73 7.23
CA ASP A 57 8.94 9.09 7.01
C ASP A 57 9.32 9.83 8.31
N GLY A 58 9.09 9.18 9.45
CA GLY A 58 9.31 9.72 10.79
C GLY A 58 8.01 9.96 11.55
N ASP A 59 6.88 10.11 10.84
CA ASP A 59 5.56 10.30 11.43
C ASP A 59 4.63 9.11 11.14
N ASP A 60 4.67 8.54 9.94
CA ASP A 60 3.85 7.38 9.55
C ASP A 60 4.56 6.55 8.46
N TRP A 61 3.99 5.39 8.14
CA TRP A 61 4.38 4.62 6.96
C TRP A 61 3.63 5.11 5.73
N GLU A 62 4.39 5.34 4.69
CA GLU A 62 3.92 5.82 3.40
C GLU A 62 4.24 4.80 2.31
N ILE A 63 3.34 4.68 1.33
CA ILE A 63 3.59 3.82 0.16
C ILE A 63 4.60 4.52 -0.75
N ALA A 64 5.80 3.94 -0.84
CA ALA A 64 6.90 4.45 -1.66
C ALA A 64 6.87 3.89 -3.08
N ALA A 65 6.64 2.58 -3.22
CA ALA A 65 6.60 1.91 -4.51
C ALA A 65 5.62 0.73 -4.53
N VAL A 66 5.16 0.36 -5.72
CA VAL A 66 4.37 -0.84 -5.93
C VAL A 66 4.95 -1.63 -7.10
N ALA A 67 5.40 -2.85 -6.84
CA ALA A 67 5.67 -3.83 -7.86
C ALA A 67 4.45 -4.72 -8.05
N TYR A 68 4.03 -4.99 -9.28
CA TYR A 68 2.83 -5.76 -9.56
C TYR A 68 3.00 -6.70 -10.75
N ARG A 69 2.19 -7.75 -10.76
CA ARG A 69 2.14 -8.72 -11.86
C ARG A 69 0.71 -9.18 -12.10
N SER A 70 0.35 -9.31 -13.37
CA SER A 70 -0.92 -9.92 -13.76
C SER A 70 -0.94 -11.40 -13.39
N GLU A 71 -2.07 -11.87 -12.83
CA GLU A 71 -2.32 -13.29 -12.56
C GLU A 71 -2.28 -14.16 -13.83
N PHE A 72 -2.57 -13.57 -14.99
CA PHE A 72 -2.54 -14.24 -16.30
C PHE A 72 -1.11 -14.44 -16.83
N GLY A 73 -0.09 -14.03 -16.07
CA GLY A 73 1.31 -14.08 -16.47
C GLY A 73 1.74 -12.87 -17.31
N GLY A 74 3.05 -12.71 -17.46
CA GLY A 74 3.66 -11.55 -18.12
C GLY A 74 4.89 -11.00 -17.38
N PRO A 75 5.50 -9.92 -17.89
CA PRO A 75 6.56 -9.19 -17.19
C PRO A 75 6.01 -8.58 -15.89
N GLY A 76 6.88 -8.47 -14.88
CA GLY A 76 6.59 -7.65 -13.72
C GLY A 76 6.68 -6.16 -14.09
N HIS A 77 5.88 -5.36 -13.41
CA HIS A 77 5.84 -3.91 -13.54
C HIS A 77 6.06 -3.30 -12.17
N ASP A 78 6.61 -2.10 -12.11
CA ASP A 78 6.79 -1.34 -10.89
C ASP A 78 6.62 0.15 -11.14
N PHE A 79 6.12 0.86 -10.13
CA PHE A 79 6.03 2.32 -10.16
C PHE A 79 6.36 2.94 -8.81
N ASP A 80 6.96 4.12 -8.87
CA ASP A 80 7.18 5.03 -7.75
C ASP A 80 5.89 5.79 -7.45
N ALA A 81 5.32 5.59 -6.27
CA ALA A 81 4.03 6.13 -5.90
C ALA A 81 4.05 7.67 -5.75
N PRO A 82 5.03 8.30 -5.07
CA PRO A 82 5.15 9.76 -5.02
C PRO A 82 5.23 10.42 -6.41
N ARG A 83 5.99 9.82 -7.34
CA ARG A 83 6.11 10.28 -8.72
C ARG A 83 4.80 10.11 -9.50
N LEU A 84 4.10 9.00 -9.31
CA LEU A 84 2.80 8.77 -9.97
C LEU A 84 1.72 9.74 -9.48
N ARG A 85 1.72 10.06 -8.18
CA ARG A 85 0.81 11.04 -7.56
C ARG A 85 1.08 12.47 -8.04
N SER A 86 2.35 12.86 -8.17
CA SER A 86 2.75 14.22 -8.53
C SER A 86 2.71 14.52 -10.03
N ARG A 87 2.85 13.50 -10.90
CA ARG A 87 2.82 13.69 -12.35
C ARG A 87 1.39 13.76 -12.90
N PRO A 88 1.12 14.58 -13.93
CA PRO A 88 -0.14 14.54 -14.67
C PRO A 88 -0.38 13.16 -15.33
N PRO A 89 -1.64 12.73 -15.50
CA PRO A 89 -1.96 11.53 -16.27
C PRO A 89 -1.46 11.67 -17.71
N ASP A 90 -0.77 10.64 -18.22
CA ASP A 90 -0.30 10.62 -19.60
C ASP A 90 -1.30 9.95 -20.57
N GLY A 91 -2.36 9.34 -20.03
CA GLY A 91 -3.45 8.74 -20.79
C GLY A 91 -3.13 7.36 -21.37
N THR A 92 -1.96 6.79 -21.08
CA THR A 92 -1.62 5.42 -21.47
C THR A 92 -2.40 4.40 -20.63
N LEU A 93 -2.59 3.19 -21.17
CA LEU A 93 -3.18 2.10 -20.39
C LEU A 93 -2.34 1.73 -19.16
N ALA A 94 -1.02 1.90 -19.24
CA ALA A 94 -0.13 1.70 -18.10
C ALA A 94 -0.41 2.71 -16.99
N ASP A 95 -0.42 4.02 -17.30
CA ASP A 95 -0.74 5.06 -16.30
C ASP A 95 -2.13 4.87 -15.67
N LEU A 96 -3.13 4.48 -16.47
CA LEU A 96 -4.47 4.17 -15.94
C LEU A 96 -4.47 2.96 -15.01
N ALA A 97 -3.73 1.90 -15.36
CA ALA A 97 -3.62 0.70 -14.52
C ALA A 97 -2.85 0.98 -13.23
N GLU A 98 -1.67 1.61 -13.33
CA GLU A 98 -0.84 1.99 -12.18
C GLU A 98 -1.62 2.85 -11.18
N ARG A 99 -2.37 3.85 -11.67
CA ARG A 99 -3.20 4.72 -10.82
C ARG A 99 -4.34 3.99 -10.16
N GLU A 100 -5.00 3.07 -10.87
CA GLU A 100 -6.10 2.30 -10.30
C GLU A 100 -5.59 1.27 -9.27
N ILE A 101 -4.45 0.63 -9.54
CA ILE A 101 -3.75 -0.23 -8.57
C ILE A 101 -3.40 0.58 -7.32
N LEU A 102 -2.76 1.74 -7.48
CA LEU A 102 -2.40 2.60 -6.35
C LEU A 102 -3.64 3.02 -5.55
N ARG A 103 -4.73 3.41 -6.22
CA ARG A 103 -6.00 3.76 -5.55
C ARG A 103 -6.56 2.61 -4.72
N LEU A 104 -6.48 1.38 -5.22
CA LEU A 104 -6.97 0.19 -4.50
C LEU A 104 -6.08 -0.15 -3.32
N VAL A 105 -4.75 -0.10 -3.50
CA VAL A 105 -3.77 -0.32 -2.41
C VAL A 105 -3.93 0.75 -1.33
N ASP A 106 -4.01 2.04 -1.70
CA ASP A 106 -4.28 3.14 -0.77
C ASP A 106 -5.57 2.90 0.04
N GLY A 107 -6.63 2.41 -0.62
CA GLY A 107 -7.89 2.09 0.05
C GLY A 107 -7.77 0.95 1.06
N GLN A 108 -7.04 -0.12 0.72
CA GLN A 108 -6.78 -1.24 1.63
C GLN A 108 -5.92 -0.81 2.81
N TYR A 109 -4.86 -0.02 2.57
CA TYR A 109 -4.00 0.53 3.62
C TYR A 109 -4.79 1.38 4.61
N ASN A 110 -5.58 2.34 4.12
CA ASN A 110 -6.39 3.21 4.96
C ASN A 110 -7.43 2.41 5.78
N ALA A 111 -8.05 1.38 5.20
CA ALA A 111 -8.99 0.53 5.93
C ALA A 111 -8.32 -0.26 7.06
N LEU A 112 -7.09 -0.75 6.85
CA LEU A 112 -6.30 -1.41 7.88
C LEU A 112 -5.89 -0.43 8.98
N ALA A 113 -5.44 0.78 8.61
CA ALA A 113 -5.14 1.84 9.55
C ALA A 113 -6.36 2.24 10.40
N ASP A 114 -7.53 2.37 9.79
CA ASP A 114 -8.79 2.68 10.49
C ASP A 114 -9.16 1.56 11.47
N ALA A 115 -9.08 0.30 11.05
CA ALA A 115 -9.37 -0.86 11.90
C ALA A 115 -8.43 -0.92 13.12
N ALA A 116 -7.12 -0.74 12.91
CA ALA A 116 -6.15 -0.70 13.99
C ALA A 116 -6.38 0.51 14.92
N THR A 117 -6.84 1.65 14.41
CA THR A 117 -7.25 2.81 15.23
C THR A 117 -8.39 2.44 16.18
N ALA A 118 -9.40 1.74 15.66
CA ALA A 118 -10.57 1.38 16.43
C ALA A 118 -10.22 0.40 17.56
N GLU A 119 -9.36 -0.59 17.27
CA GLU A 119 -8.90 -1.57 18.27
C GLU A 119 -8.09 -0.92 19.39
N ALA A 120 -7.13 -0.04 19.06
CA ALA A 120 -6.31 0.67 20.05
C ALA A 120 -7.14 1.56 21.00
N ARG A 121 -8.26 2.12 20.53
CA ARG A 121 -9.17 2.92 21.35
C ARG A 121 -10.09 2.08 22.26
N ALA A 122 -10.27 0.80 21.94
CA ALA A 122 -11.09 -0.12 22.72
C ALA A 122 -10.32 -0.79 23.88
N ALA A 123 -8.98 -0.68 23.88
CA ALA A 123 -8.06 -1.25 24.87
C ALA A 123 -7.65 -0.24 25.97
#